data_AF-A0A1T4WPV8-F1
#
_entry.id   AF-A0A1T4WPV8-F1
#
_cell.length_a   1.000
_cell.length_b   1.000
_cell.length_c   1.000
_cell.angle_alpha   90.00
_cell.angle_beta   90.00
_cell.angle_gamma   90.00
#
_symmetry.space_group_name_H-M   'P 1'
#
loop_
_entity.id
_entity.type
_entity.pdbx_description
1 polymer ?
#
loop_
_entity_poly.entity_id
_entity_poly.type
_entity_poly.pdbx_seq_one_letter_code
_entity_poly.pdbx_strand_id
1 'polypeptide(L)' 'MLDPSAAGYAAMTMVAASASVLTVEFKMNLLAPADGEKLIARGQIVRAGRTLIVTKAEVFALKAGKTS' A
#
# COMPACT_ATOMS: atom_id res chain seq x y z
N MET A 1 2.20 6.63 7.65
CA MET A 1 0.93 6.25 6.98
C MET A 1 1.20 4.91 6.29
N LEU A 2 0.59 3.80 6.74
CA LEU A 2 1.32 2.52 6.74
C LEU A 2 0.81 1.35 5.89
N ASP A 3 -0.37 1.36 5.29
CA ASP A 3 -0.74 0.34 4.28
C ASP A 3 -1.95 0.78 3.44
N PRO A 4 -3.15 0.98 4.04
CA PRO A 4 -4.36 1.32 3.27
C PRO A 4 -4.20 2.61 2.48
N SER A 5 -3.36 3.51 2.98
CA SER A 5 -3.06 4.77 2.31
C SER A 5 -2.05 4.65 1.19
N ALA A 6 -1.04 3.76 1.30
CA ALA A 6 -0.11 3.50 0.21
C ALA A 6 -0.85 2.83 -0.96
N ALA A 7 -1.72 1.87 -0.64
CA ALA A 7 -2.66 1.24 -1.56
C ALA A 7 -3.62 2.27 -2.21
N GLY A 8 -4.21 3.15 -1.40
CA GLY A 8 -5.11 4.21 -1.86
C GLY A 8 -4.43 5.21 -2.79
N TYR A 9 -3.23 5.69 -2.44
CA TYR A 9 -2.46 6.60 -3.31
C TYR A 9 -2.04 5.94 -4.61
N ALA A 10 -1.64 4.66 -4.58
CA ALA A 10 -1.31 3.92 -5.79
C ALA A 10 -2.53 3.73 -6.71
N ALA A 11 -3.73 3.52 -6.16
CA ALA A 11 -4.94 3.44 -6.97
C ALA A 11 -5.34 4.81 -7.56
N MET A 12 -5.13 5.89 -6.81
CA MET A 12 -5.43 7.26 -7.25
C MET A 12 -4.62 7.69 -8.49
N THR A 13 -3.46 7.08 -8.77
CA THR A 13 -2.69 7.39 -10.00
C THR A 13 -3.33 6.86 -11.28
N MET A 14 -4.31 5.95 -11.17
CA MET A 14 -4.99 5.32 -12.31
C MET A 14 -6.39 5.88 -12.58
N VAL A 15 -6.88 6.80 -11.75
CA VAL A 15 -8.21 7.41 -11.91
C VAL A 15 -8.09 8.85 -12.37
N ALA A 16 -9.13 9.36 -13.04
CA ALA A 16 -9.20 10.77 -13.42
C ALA A 16 -9.14 11.66 -12.17
N ALA A 17 -8.56 12.86 -12.28
CA ALA A 17 -8.42 13.79 -11.15
C ALA A 17 -9.76 14.20 -10.50
N SER A 18 -10.87 14.05 -11.22
CA SER A 18 -12.23 14.31 -10.74
C SER A 18 -12.91 13.10 -10.09
N ALA A 19 -12.26 11.93 -10.04
CA ALA A 19 -12.80 10.69 -9.52
C ALA A 19 -12.21 10.35 -8.15
N SER A 20 -13.00 9.73 -7.28
CA SER A 20 -12.57 9.20 -5.99
C SER A 20 -12.52 7.66 -6.04
N VAL A 21 -11.57 7.08 -5.29
CA VAL A 21 -11.45 5.63 -5.12
C VAL A 21 -12.11 5.25 -3.79
N LEU A 22 -13.01 4.26 -3.83
CA LEU A 22 -13.58 3.65 -2.63
C LEU A 22 -12.93 2.28 -2.40
N THR A 23 -12.42 2.05 -1.20
CA THR A 23 -11.87 0.75 -0.80
C THR A 23 -13.00 -0.27 -0.64
N VAL A 24 -12.95 -1.36 -1.40
CA VAL A 24 -13.98 -2.42 -1.36
C VAL A 24 -13.58 -3.54 -0.39
N GLU A 25 -12.32 -3.95 -0.39
CA GLU A 25 -11.81 -5.03 0.47
C GLU A 25 -10.34 -4.78 0.81
N PHE A 26 -9.92 -5.19 2.01
CA PHE A 26 -8.55 -5.01 2.50
C PHE A 26 -8.11 -6.18 3.38
N LYS A 27 -6.98 -6.82 3.04
CA LYS A 27 -6.39 -7.93 3.79
C LYS A 27 -4.95 -7.61 4.15
N MET A 28 -4.66 -7.47 5.44
CA MET A 28 -3.29 -7.36 5.98
C MET A 28 -2.85 -8.68 6.62
N ASN A 29 -1.58 -9.01 6.46
CA ASN A 29 -0.94 -10.10 7.20
C ASN A 29 0.31 -9.53 7.87
N LEU A 30 0.35 -9.57 9.20
CA LEU A 30 1.51 -9.12 9.98
C LEU A 30 2.45 -10.32 10.13
N LEU A 31 3.47 -10.36 9.27
CA LEU A 31 4.39 -11.50 9.20
C LEU A 31 5.51 -11.43 10.25
N ALA A 32 5.86 -10.22 10.71
CA ALA A 32 6.87 -9.99 11.72
C ALA A 32 6.55 -8.71 12.52
N PRO A 33 7.11 -8.55 13.74
CA PRO A 33 7.04 -7.31 14.48
C PRO A 33 7.67 -6.15 13.71
N ALA A 34 7.07 -4.96 13.83
CA ALA A 34 7.57 -3.72 13.28
C ALA A 34 8.80 -3.18 14.05
N ASP A 35 9.84 -4.02 14.23
CA ASP A 35 11.05 -3.71 15.01
C ASP A 35 12.10 -2.99 14.15
N GLY A 36 11.91 -1.69 13.99
CA GLY A 36 12.82 -0.81 13.28
C GLY A 36 12.57 0.66 13.60
N GLU A 37 13.57 1.50 13.34
CA GLU A 37 13.54 2.95 13.55
C GLU A 37 12.51 3.65 12.66
N LYS A 38 12.23 3.08 11.49
CA LYS A 38 11.25 3.57 10.52
C LYS A 38 10.53 2.41 9.85
N LEU A 39 9.30 2.66 9.44
CA LEU A 39 8.53 1.73 8.61
C LEU A 39 8.36 2.31 7.21
N ILE A 40 8.73 1.51 6.20
CA ILE A 40 8.65 1.89 4.79
C ILE A 40 7.56 1.05 4.15
N ALA A 41 6.47 1.70 3.75
CA ALA A 41 5.40 1.08 2.97
C ALA A 41 5.63 1.33 1.47
N ARG A 42 5.64 0.27 0.67
CA ARG A 42 5.72 0.33 -0.79
C ARG A 42 4.44 -0.23 -1.39
N GLY A 43 3.63 0.64 -1.98
CA GLY A 43 2.42 0.28 -2.71
C GLY A 43 2.68 0.15 -4.21
N GLN A 44 2.05 -0.82 -4.84
CA GLN A 44 2.04 -1.00 -6.30
C GLN A 44 0.66 -1.45 -6.80
N ILE A 45 0.39 -1.17 -8.07
CA ILE A 45 -0.82 -1.63 -8.74
C ILE A 45 -0.57 -3.04 -9.27
N VAL A 46 -1.38 -4.00 -8.85
CA VAL A 46 -1.35 -5.38 -9.35
C VAL A 46 -2.22 -5.52 -10.59
N ARG A 47 -3.38 -4.84 -10.61
CA ARG A 47 -4.30 -4.84 -11.75
C ARG A 47 -5.14 -3.57 -11.77
N ALA A 48 -5.16 -2.87 -12.90
CA ALA A 48 -6.03 -1.71 -13.11
C ALA A 48 -7.17 -2.08 -14.07
N GLY A 49 -8.32 -2.45 -13.53
CA GLY A 49 -9.56 -2.65 -14.28
C GLY A 49 -10.42 -1.39 -14.31
N ARG A 50 -11.44 -1.38 -15.18
CA ARG A 50 -12.37 -0.24 -15.31
C ARG A 50 -13.20 0.02 -14.05
N THR A 51 -13.51 -1.03 -13.29
CA THR A 51 -14.34 -0.94 -12.07
C THR A 51 -13.57 -1.24 -10.80
N LEU A 52 -12.50 -2.04 -10.88
CA LEU A 52 -11.71 -2.46 -9.73
C LEU A 52 -10.23 -2.27 -10.01
N ILE A 53 -9.55 -1.60 -9.08
CA ILE A 53 -8.10 -1.45 -9.05
C ILE A 53 -7.59 -2.27 -7.88
N VAL A 54 -6.81 -3.30 -8.18
CA VAL A 54 -6.17 -4.15 -7.18
C VAL A 54 -4.78 -3.60 -6.93
N THR A 55 -4.51 -3.22 -5.69
CA THR A 55 -3.20 -2.77 -5.24
C THR A 55 -2.65 -3.72 -4.19
N LYS A 56 -1.33 -3.80 -4.12
CA LYS A 56 -0.60 -4.53 -3.08
C LYS A 56 0.37 -3.56 -2.42
N ALA A 57 0.42 -3.57 -1.10
CA ALA A 57 1.46 -2.88 -0.36
C ALA A 57 2.29 -3.88 0.46
N GLU A 58 3.58 -3.60 0.58
CA GLU A 58 4.50 -4.31 1.45
C GLU A 58 5.14 -3.31 2.42
N VAL A 59 5.17 -3.65 3.70
CA VAL A 59 5.69 -2.81 4.77
C VAL A 59 6.95 -3.45 5.33
N PHE A 60 8.04 -2.71 5.34
CA PHE A 60 9.35 -3.15 5.81
C PHE A 60 9.78 -2.32 7.02
N ALA A 61 10.38 -2.97 8.00
CA ALA A 61 11.01 -2.28 9.13
C ALA A 61 12.46 -1.95 8.79
N LEU A 62 12.87 -0.69 8.95
CA LEU A 62 14.24 -0.25 8.76
C LEU A 62 14.97 -0.28 10.11
N LYS A 63 15.97 -1.15 10.25
CA LYS A 63 16.81 -1.26 11.44
C LYS A 63 18.28 -1.09 11.04
N ALA A 64 18.97 -0.09 11.59
CA ALA A 64 20.38 0.18 11.30
C ALA A 64 20.72 0.23 9.78
N GLY A 65 19.83 0.82 8.98
CA GLY A 65 20.00 0.95 7.52
C GLY A 65 19.64 -0.29 6.69
N LYS A 66 19.15 -1.38 7.30
CA LYS A 66 18.66 -2.58 6.60
C LYS A 66 17.15 -2.70 6.73
N THR A 67 16.47 -3.09 5.65
CA THR A 67 15.04 -3.39 5.65
C THR A 67 14.81 -4.87 5.93
N SER A 68 13.97 -5.21 6.90
CA SER A 68 13.50 -6.57 7.21
C SER A 68 12.00 -6.71 6.98
#